data_AF-A0A433WRI5-F1
#
_entry.id   AF-A0A433WRI5-F1
#
_cell.length_a   1.000
_cell.length_b   1.000
_cell.length_c   1.000
_cell.angle_alpha   90.00
_cell.angle_beta   90.00
_cell.angle_gamma   90.00
#
_symmetry.space_group_name_H-M   'P 1'
#
loop_
_entity.id
_entity.type
_entity.pdbx_description
1 polymer ?
#
loop_
_entity_poly.entity_id
_entity_poly.type
_entity_poly.pdbx_seq_one_letter_code
_entity_poly.pdbx_strand_id
1 'polypeptide(L)'
;RSAGEENRHKEVLSKLVEAYNIPMAPEPPYIEPKDTEWAYLVTGFSECVDSFFAFGLFALAERAGLFPMELIETFEPVMQEECRHILLFANWLAWHRATMPWWKRPVFEARVLGVWAFLAYERMDLARSIDSEGNEHTQDNNFTVTGAKDMTDIDIKVPELMQLCLDENDRRFSGYDHRLLRPTTTPNLVKTGLFAYRLWEKASGAVRARLGQTKQHAPA
;
A
#
# COMPACT_ATOMS: atom_id res chain seq x y z
N ARG A 1 11.86 -17.12 -11.05
CA ARG A 1 12.42 -15.75 -11.15
C ARG A 1 11.98 -14.97 -9.94
N SER A 2 10.68 -14.65 -9.77
CA SER A 2 10.12 -13.95 -8.60
C SER A 2 10.61 -14.46 -7.22
N ALA A 3 10.57 -15.77 -6.94
CA ALA A 3 11.11 -16.30 -5.67
C ALA A 3 12.60 -15.98 -5.40
N GLY A 4 13.41 -15.82 -6.45
CA GLY A 4 14.81 -15.40 -6.33
C GLY A 4 14.97 -13.87 -6.22
N GLU A 5 13.95 -13.09 -6.57
CA GLU A 5 13.89 -11.63 -6.37
C GLU A 5 13.49 -11.35 -4.92
N GLU A 6 12.49 -12.06 -4.41
CA GLU A 6 12.13 -12.06 -2.98
C GLU A 6 13.32 -12.39 -2.07
N ASN A 7 14.14 -13.38 -2.44
CA ASN A 7 15.34 -13.69 -1.66
C ASN A 7 16.37 -12.54 -1.69
N ARG A 8 16.49 -11.79 -2.79
CA ARG A 8 17.35 -10.60 -2.85
C ARG A 8 16.78 -9.47 -2.01
N HIS A 9 15.46 -9.29 -1.99
CA HIS A 9 14.81 -8.29 -1.13
C HIS A 9 15.15 -8.55 0.34
N LYS A 10 15.01 -9.82 0.76
CA LYS A 10 15.41 -10.27 2.09
C LYS A 10 16.89 -10.00 2.36
N GLU A 11 17.79 -10.34 1.44
CA GLU A 11 19.22 -10.13 1.63
C GLU A 11 19.56 -8.64 1.81
N VAL A 12 19.00 -7.77 0.96
CA VAL A 12 19.18 -6.31 1.06
C VAL A 12 18.66 -5.79 2.40
N LEU A 13 17.47 -6.20 2.82
CA LEU A 13 16.88 -5.81 4.11
C LEU A 13 17.69 -6.33 5.30
N SER A 14 18.16 -7.57 5.26
CA SER A 14 19.03 -8.15 6.29
C SER A 14 20.34 -7.39 6.43
N LYS A 15 20.96 -6.98 5.32
CA LYS A 15 22.18 -6.19 5.32
C LYS A 15 21.95 -4.77 5.83
N LEU A 16 20.79 -4.18 5.52
CA LEU A 16 20.39 -2.89 6.05
C LEU A 16 20.31 -2.92 7.58
N VAL A 17 19.50 -3.82 8.15
CA VAL A 17 19.31 -3.88 9.61
C VAL A 17 20.61 -4.25 10.34
N GLU A 18 21.44 -5.12 9.74
CA GLU A 18 22.79 -5.43 10.22
C GLU A 18 23.68 -4.17 10.29
N ALA A 19 23.66 -3.33 9.26
CA ALA A 19 24.44 -2.09 9.22
C ALA A 19 24.06 -1.10 10.33
N TYR A 20 22.80 -1.10 10.76
CA TYR A 20 22.31 -0.28 11.87
C TYR A 20 22.34 -0.99 13.23
N ASN A 21 22.95 -2.18 13.33
CA ASN A 21 23.00 -3.02 14.54
C ASN A 21 21.61 -3.34 15.13
N ILE A 22 20.60 -3.48 14.27
CA ILE A 22 19.25 -3.87 14.67
C ILE A 22 19.18 -5.40 14.68
N PRO A 23 18.92 -6.03 15.84
CA PRO A 23 18.89 -7.49 15.94
C PRO A 23 17.68 -8.07 15.19
N MET A 24 17.92 -9.02 14.28
CA MET A 24 16.84 -9.77 13.63
C MET A 24 16.41 -10.96 14.48
N ALA A 25 15.09 -11.13 14.64
CA ALA A 25 14.52 -12.37 15.14
C ALA A 25 14.84 -13.52 14.17
N PRO A 26 14.97 -14.76 14.67
CA PRO A 26 15.15 -15.93 13.80
C PRO A 26 13.94 -16.08 12.87
N GLU A 27 14.23 -16.42 11.61
CA GLU A 27 13.18 -16.64 10.62
C GLU A 27 12.32 -17.85 11.02
N PRO A 28 10.99 -17.71 11.03
CA PRO A 28 10.11 -18.83 11.30
C PRO A 28 10.24 -19.90 10.20
N PRO A 29 10.00 -21.18 10.53
CA PRO A 29 10.04 -22.24 9.54
C PRO A 29 8.94 -22.02 8.49
N TYR A 30 9.28 -22.29 7.23
CA TYR A 30 8.32 -22.21 6.13
C TYR A 30 7.17 -23.21 6.35
N ILE A 31 5.94 -22.72 6.21
CA ILE A 31 4.72 -23.53 6.27
C ILE A 31 4.09 -23.52 4.88
N GLU A 32 4.00 -24.69 4.26
CA GLU A 32 3.35 -24.81 2.95
C GLU A 32 1.84 -24.49 3.09
N PRO A 33 1.29 -23.58 2.26
CA PRO A 33 -0.12 -23.25 2.32
C PRO A 33 -0.99 -24.45 1.95
N LYS A 34 -2.00 -24.73 2.77
CA LYS A 34 -3.01 -25.76 2.47
C LYS A 34 -3.82 -25.42 1.21
N ASP A 35 -4.00 -24.13 0.96
CA ASP A 35 -4.72 -23.62 -0.21
C ASP A 35 -3.85 -22.60 -0.94
N THR A 36 -3.22 -23.08 -2.02
CA THR A 36 -2.25 -22.30 -2.79
C THR A 36 -2.91 -21.17 -3.58
N GLU A 37 -4.15 -21.34 -4.05
CA GLU A 37 -4.89 -20.28 -4.76
C GLU A 37 -5.28 -19.16 -3.81
N TRP A 38 -5.81 -19.50 -2.63
CA TRP A 38 -6.08 -18.51 -1.59
C TRP A 38 -4.81 -17.77 -1.18
N ALA A 39 -3.73 -18.49 -0.87
CA ALA A 39 -2.47 -17.88 -0.48
C ALA A 39 -1.94 -16.94 -1.56
N TYR A 40 -1.96 -17.36 -2.83
CA TYR A 40 -1.49 -16.53 -3.93
C TYR A 40 -2.36 -15.27 -4.14
N LEU A 41 -3.68 -15.37 -3.96
CA LEU A 41 -4.57 -14.22 -3.99
C LEU A 41 -4.29 -13.26 -2.83
N VAL A 42 -4.12 -13.76 -1.60
CA VAL A 42 -3.80 -12.94 -0.42
C VAL A 42 -2.49 -12.20 -0.63
N THR A 43 -1.42 -12.91 -1.02
CA THR A 43 -0.10 -12.32 -1.29
C THR A 43 -0.20 -11.26 -2.39
N GLY A 44 -0.75 -11.60 -3.56
CA GLY A 44 -0.78 -10.68 -4.69
C GLY A 44 -1.65 -9.43 -4.46
N PHE A 45 -2.79 -9.56 -3.77
CA PHE A 45 -3.59 -8.39 -3.39
C PHE A 45 -2.90 -7.57 -2.28
N SER A 46 -2.21 -8.20 -1.34
CA SER A 46 -1.42 -7.48 -0.33
C SER A 46 -0.31 -6.66 -0.99
N GLU A 47 0.48 -7.26 -1.87
CA GLU A 47 1.54 -6.56 -2.63
C GLU A 47 0.98 -5.36 -3.40
N CYS A 48 -0.18 -5.52 -4.07
CA CYS A 48 -0.83 -4.40 -4.77
C CYS A 48 -1.17 -3.23 -3.84
N VAL A 49 -1.55 -3.49 -2.59
CA VAL A 49 -1.89 -2.46 -1.60
C VAL A 49 -0.60 -1.89 -0.99
N ASP A 50 0.30 -2.75 -0.55
CA ASP A 50 1.51 -2.36 0.17
C ASP A 50 2.48 -1.60 -0.71
N SER A 51 2.75 -2.07 -1.93
CA SER A 51 3.65 -1.34 -2.82
C SER A 51 3.05 0.01 -3.24
N PHE A 52 1.72 0.11 -3.39
CA PHE A 52 1.07 1.40 -3.69
C PHE A 52 1.37 2.46 -2.62
N PHE A 53 1.27 2.10 -1.34
CA PHE A 53 1.61 3.02 -0.25
C PHE A 53 3.12 3.15 -0.06
N ALA A 54 3.89 2.07 -0.26
CA ALA A 54 5.34 2.09 -0.16
C ALA A 54 5.98 3.02 -1.18
N PHE A 55 5.47 3.09 -2.41
CA PHE A 55 5.99 4.02 -3.41
C PHE A 55 5.86 5.47 -2.97
N GLY A 56 4.70 5.86 -2.42
CA GLY A 56 4.50 7.22 -1.92
C GLY A 56 5.29 7.52 -0.64
N LEU A 57 5.33 6.59 0.31
CA LEU A 57 6.09 6.74 1.55
C LEU A 57 7.60 6.82 1.30
N PHE A 58 8.11 6.05 0.35
CA PHE A 58 9.51 6.09 -0.03
C PHE A 58 9.90 7.41 -0.68
N ALA A 59 9.08 7.90 -1.62
CA ALA A 59 9.28 9.22 -2.22
C ALA A 59 9.13 10.35 -1.20
N LEU A 60 8.28 10.18 -0.19
CA LEU A 60 8.19 11.13 0.92
C LEU A 60 9.48 11.13 1.74
N ALA A 61 9.95 9.95 2.16
CA ALA A 61 11.17 9.84 2.95
C ALA A 61 12.39 10.42 2.23
N GLU A 62 12.48 10.25 0.91
CA GLU A 62 13.46 10.91 0.05
C GLU A 62 13.35 12.44 0.12
N ARG A 63 12.15 13.00 -0.11
CA ARG A 63 11.91 14.45 -0.10
C ARG A 63 12.16 15.08 1.27
N ALA A 64 11.91 14.34 2.35
CA ALA A 64 12.14 14.77 3.72
C ALA A 64 13.61 14.59 4.16
N GLY A 65 14.45 13.91 3.37
CA GLY A 65 15.85 13.66 3.70
C GLY A 65 16.03 12.74 4.91
N LEU A 66 15.09 11.83 5.15
CA LEU A 66 15.13 10.92 6.31
C LEU A 66 16.21 9.84 6.19
N PHE A 67 16.58 9.48 4.97
CA PHE A 67 17.58 8.47 4.68
C PHE A 67 18.68 9.03 3.77
N PRO A 68 19.94 8.55 3.88
CA PRO A 68 20.99 8.84 2.92
C PRO A 68 20.57 8.46 1.50
N MET A 69 20.96 9.25 0.50
CA MET A 69 20.58 9.00 -0.89
C MET A 69 21.09 7.65 -1.39
N GLU A 70 22.27 7.24 -0.95
CA GLU A 70 22.87 5.94 -1.29
C GLU A 70 22.00 4.77 -0.80
N LEU A 71 21.34 4.94 0.35
CA LEU A 71 20.39 3.95 0.85
C LEU A 71 19.15 3.90 -0.04
N ILE A 72 18.61 5.07 -0.39
CA ILE A 72 17.42 5.20 -1.24
C ILE A 72 17.67 4.55 -2.62
N GLU A 73 18.81 4.86 -3.24
CA GLU A 73 19.20 4.30 -4.53
C GLU A 73 19.34 2.76 -4.50
N THR A 74 19.78 2.20 -3.36
CA THR A 74 19.89 0.75 -3.17
C THR A 74 18.53 0.04 -3.22
N PHE A 75 17.45 0.72 -2.84
CA PHE A 75 16.09 0.18 -2.85
C PHE A 75 15.31 0.43 -4.14
N GLU A 76 15.77 1.32 -5.03
CA GLU A 76 15.08 1.55 -6.31
C GLU A 76 14.94 0.27 -7.16
N PRO A 77 15.95 -0.61 -7.26
CA PRO A 77 15.78 -1.92 -7.91
C PRO A 77 14.66 -2.75 -7.29
N VAL A 78 14.60 -2.82 -5.94
CA VAL A 78 13.55 -3.53 -5.19
C VAL A 78 12.17 -3.03 -5.61
N MET A 79 11.98 -1.71 -5.64
CA MET A 79 10.71 -1.08 -6.07
C MET A 79 10.30 -1.47 -7.50
N GLN A 80 11.28 -1.66 -8.39
CA GLN A 80 11.02 -2.14 -9.76
C GLN A 80 10.73 -3.64 -9.80
N GLU A 81 11.34 -4.45 -8.95
CA GLU A 81 11.00 -5.88 -8.85
C GLU A 81 9.57 -6.06 -8.34
N GLU A 82 9.16 -5.28 -7.33
CA GLU A 82 7.78 -5.25 -6.82
C GLU A 82 6.77 -4.87 -7.90
N CYS A 83 7.10 -3.88 -8.75
CA CYS A 83 6.27 -3.53 -9.90
C CYS A 83 6.07 -4.73 -10.84
N ARG A 84 7.10 -5.56 -11.06
CA ARG A 84 7.00 -6.76 -11.90
C ARG A 84 6.19 -7.86 -11.24
N HIS A 85 6.26 -8.04 -9.92
CA HIS A 85 5.44 -8.97 -9.17
C HIS A 85 3.96 -8.61 -9.26
N ILE A 86 3.65 -7.33 -9.05
CA ILE A 86 2.30 -6.79 -9.20
C ILE A 86 1.75 -6.98 -10.62
N LEU A 87 2.56 -6.67 -11.64
CA LEU A 87 2.14 -6.88 -13.04
C LEU A 87 1.92 -8.36 -13.34
N LEU A 88 2.79 -9.24 -12.84
CA LEU A 88 2.63 -10.68 -12.98
C LEU A 88 1.29 -11.13 -12.37
N PHE A 89 1.01 -10.71 -11.14
CA PHE A 89 -0.22 -11.05 -10.44
C PHE A 89 -1.47 -10.51 -11.16
N ALA A 90 -1.47 -9.22 -11.52
CA ALA A 90 -2.62 -8.58 -12.18
C ALA A 90 -2.97 -9.26 -13.52
N ASN A 91 -1.96 -9.61 -14.31
CA ASN A 91 -2.16 -10.28 -15.60
C ASN A 91 -2.52 -11.76 -15.41
N TRP A 92 -1.93 -12.46 -14.42
CA TRP A 92 -2.35 -13.81 -14.05
C TRP A 92 -3.83 -13.84 -13.63
N LEU A 93 -4.26 -12.90 -12.78
CA LEU A 93 -5.63 -12.84 -12.27
C LEU A 93 -6.63 -12.62 -13.41
N ALA A 94 -6.29 -11.75 -14.37
CA ALA A 94 -7.12 -11.53 -15.55
C ALA A 94 -7.20 -12.76 -16.46
N TRP A 95 -6.06 -13.41 -16.71
CA TRP A 95 -6.01 -14.66 -17.46
C TRP A 95 -6.79 -15.79 -16.78
N HIS A 96 -6.67 -15.90 -15.46
CA HIS A 96 -7.34 -16.92 -14.65
C HIS A 96 -8.86 -16.75 -14.72
N ARG A 97 -9.36 -15.51 -14.60
CA ARG A 97 -10.78 -15.17 -14.82
C ARG A 97 -11.24 -15.48 -16.24
N ALA A 98 -10.43 -15.16 -17.25
CA ALA A 98 -10.78 -15.37 -18.65
C ALA A 98 -10.89 -16.85 -19.02
N THR A 99 -9.99 -17.69 -18.50
CA THR A 99 -9.89 -19.12 -18.82
C THR A 99 -10.88 -19.98 -18.02
N MET A 100 -11.38 -19.47 -16.89
CA MET A 100 -12.30 -20.21 -16.02
C MET A 100 -13.70 -20.38 -16.64
N PRO A 101 -14.32 -21.58 -16.52
CA PRO A 101 -15.71 -21.80 -16.90
C PRO A 101 -16.65 -20.83 -16.19
N TRP A 102 -17.65 -20.32 -16.91
CA TRP A 102 -18.52 -19.25 -16.42
C TRP A 102 -19.27 -19.61 -15.11
N TRP A 103 -19.57 -20.89 -14.86
CA TRP A 103 -20.24 -21.34 -13.64
C TRP A 103 -19.34 -21.39 -12.41
N LYS A 104 -18.01 -21.47 -12.58
CA LYS A 104 -17.05 -21.39 -11.47
C LYS A 104 -16.72 -19.94 -11.10
N ARG A 105 -16.96 -18.99 -12.01
CA ARG A 105 -16.66 -17.56 -11.79
C ARG A 105 -17.34 -16.97 -10.55
N PRO A 106 -18.63 -17.23 -10.24
CA PRO A 106 -19.25 -16.68 -9.03
C PRO A 106 -18.54 -17.12 -7.74
N VAL A 107 -18.10 -18.39 -7.68
CA VAL A 107 -17.35 -18.92 -6.53
C VAL A 107 -15.98 -18.27 -6.43
N PHE A 108 -15.29 -18.10 -7.56
CA PHE A 108 -14.00 -17.43 -7.60
C PHE A 108 -14.10 -15.95 -7.18
N GLU A 109 -15.10 -15.21 -7.66
CA GLU A 109 -15.27 -13.81 -7.23
C GLU A 109 -15.68 -13.71 -5.76
N ALA A 110 -16.48 -14.65 -5.23
CA ALA A 110 -16.75 -14.73 -3.79
C ALA A 110 -15.46 -14.97 -2.99
N ARG A 111 -14.54 -15.78 -3.53
CA ARG A 111 -13.21 -15.97 -2.95
C ARG A 111 -12.38 -14.69 -2.96
N VAL A 112 -12.35 -13.97 -4.07
CA VAL A 112 -11.67 -12.66 -4.18
C VAL A 112 -12.24 -11.68 -3.15
N LEU A 113 -13.56 -11.60 -3.00
CA LEU A 113 -14.19 -10.77 -1.97
C LEU A 113 -13.79 -11.21 -0.55
N GLY A 114 -13.72 -12.52 -0.31
CA GLY A 114 -13.22 -13.09 0.95
C GLY A 114 -11.80 -12.66 1.27
N VAL A 115 -10.91 -12.64 0.26
CA VAL A 115 -9.54 -12.14 0.41
C VAL A 115 -9.51 -10.65 0.74
N TRP A 116 -10.30 -9.83 0.06
CA TRP A 116 -10.40 -8.40 0.39
C TRP A 116 -10.93 -8.15 1.80
N ALA A 117 -11.92 -8.92 2.24
CA ALA A 117 -12.44 -8.86 3.61
C ALA A 117 -11.38 -9.28 4.64
N PHE A 118 -10.64 -10.36 4.34
CA PHE A 118 -9.53 -10.82 5.17
C PHE A 118 -8.43 -9.76 5.29
N LEU A 119 -7.99 -9.18 4.17
CA LEU A 119 -7.00 -8.09 4.19
C LEU A 119 -7.52 -6.89 4.99
N ALA A 120 -8.77 -6.45 4.77
CA ALA A 120 -9.32 -5.34 5.54
C ALA A 120 -9.37 -5.63 7.05
N TYR A 121 -9.72 -6.86 7.44
CA TYR A 121 -9.75 -7.29 8.85
C TYR A 121 -8.35 -7.23 9.48
N GLU A 122 -7.35 -7.85 8.86
CA GLU A 122 -5.95 -7.85 9.32
C GLU A 122 -5.41 -6.42 9.49
N ARG A 123 -5.71 -5.53 8.53
CA ARG A 123 -5.28 -4.13 8.58
C ARG A 123 -5.96 -3.33 9.70
N MET A 124 -7.23 -3.61 9.99
CA MET A 124 -7.95 -2.96 11.10
C MET A 124 -7.52 -3.48 12.46
N ASP A 125 -7.22 -4.77 12.58
CA ASP A 125 -6.79 -5.37 13.84
C ASP A 125 -5.43 -4.80 14.29
N LEU A 126 -4.47 -4.69 13.35
CA LEU A 126 -3.18 -4.06 13.63
C LEU A 126 -3.31 -2.58 13.99
N ALA A 127 -4.20 -1.84 13.33
CA ALA A 127 -4.43 -0.44 13.66
C ALA A 127 -4.95 -0.26 15.10
N ARG A 128 -5.73 -1.23 15.61
CA ARG A 128 -6.24 -1.25 16.99
C ARG A 128 -5.18 -1.72 17.99
N SER A 129 -4.41 -2.75 17.67
CA SER A 129 -3.37 -3.27 18.58
C SER A 129 -2.27 -2.24 18.85
N ILE A 130 -1.84 -1.50 17.82
CA ILE A 130 -0.87 -0.38 17.96
C ILE A 130 -1.40 0.73 18.88
N ASP A 131 -2.72 0.95 18.93
CA ASP A 131 -3.36 1.98 19.76
C ASP A 131 -3.52 1.54 21.23
N SER A 132 -3.62 0.23 21.47
CA SER A 132 -3.88 -0.33 22.81
C SER A 132 -2.63 -0.83 23.54
N GLU A 133 -1.62 -1.36 22.85
CA GLU A 133 -0.47 -1.98 23.48
C GLU A 133 0.78 -1.79 22.60
N GLY A 134 1.77 -1.03 23.08
CA GLY A 134 3.07 -0.83 22.41
C GLY A 134 3.97 -2.08 22.43
N ASN A 135 3.42 -3.26 22.15
CA ASN A 135 4.14 -4.53 22.13
C ASN A 135 4.42 -4.98 20.69
N GLU A 136 5.69 -5.30 20.42
CA GLU A 136 6.17 -5.83 19.14
C GLU A 136 5.61 -7.23 18.87
N HIS A 137 4.75 -7.35 17.86
CA HIS A 137 4.43 -8.64 17.27
C HIS A 137 5.43 -8.96 16.15
N THR A 138 5.90 -10.20 16.17
CA THR A 138 6.91 -10.72 15.25
C THR A 138 6.24 -11.15 13.94
N GLN A 139 6.72 -10.57 12.84
CA GLN A 139 6.22 -10.66 11.45
C GLN A 139 4.91 -9.91 11.16
N ASP A 140 5.04 -8.61 10.86
CA ASP A 140 3.96 -7.76 10.36
C ASP A 140 3.97 -7.70 8.82
N ASN A 141 2.93 -8.24 8.18
CA ASN A 141 2.73 -8.17 6.71
C ASN A 141 2.01 -6.86 6.29
N ASN A 142 2.23 -5.75 7.00
CA ASN A 142 1.48 -4.51 6.78
C ASN A 142 2.36 -3.26 6.92
N PHE A 143 3.17 -3.02 5.88
CA PHE A 143 3.99 -1.83 5.73
C PHE A 143 3.17 -0.52 5.74
N THR A 144 1.90 -0.56 5.28
CA THR A 144 1.07 0.62 5.06
C THR A 144 0.72 1.38 6.35
N VAL A 145 0.28 0.67 7.41
CA VAL A 145 -0.23 1.31 8.63
C VAL A 145 0.91 1.81 9.52
N THR A 146 1.97 1.01 9.67
CA THR A 146 3.15 1.36 10.47
C THR A 146 3.99 2.42 9.77
N GLY A 147 4.29 2.23 8.48
CA GLY A 147 5.07 3.20 7.71
C GLY A 147 4.40 4.56 7.57
N ALA A 148 3.06 4.61 7.50
CA ALA A 148 2.35 5.90 7.50
C ALA A 148 2.44 6.62 8.85
N LYS A 149 2.31 5.92 9.98
CA LYS A 149 2.40 6.51 11.33
C LYS A 149 3.81 7.06 11.60
N ASP A 150 4.86 6.30 11.30
CA ASP A 150 6.24 6.72 11.57
C ASP A 150 6.65 7.93 10.70
N MET A 151 5.98 8.13 9.56
CA MET A 151 6.19 9.28 8.67
C MET A 151 5.26 10.47 8.99
N THR A 152 4.27 10.31 9.89
CA THR A 152 3.33 11.40 10.26
C THR A 152 3.91 12.47 11.18
N ASP A 153 5.13 12.30 11.69
CA ASP A 153 5.86 13.37 12.39
C ASP A 153 6.31 14.48 11.42
N ILE A 154 6.27 14.22 10.10
CA ILE A 154 6.39 15.24 9.06
C ILE A 154 5.00 15.88 8.88
N ASP A 155 4.92 17.22 8.89
CA ASP A 155 3.69 18.02 8.73
C ASP A 155 3.08 17.92 7.31
N ILE A 156 2.84 16.70 6.83
CA ILE A 156 2.17 16.41 5.56
C ILE A 156 0.73 16.04 5.82
N LYS A 157 -0.14 16.68 5.04
CA LYS A 157 -1.55 16.38 5.05
C LYS A 157 -1.78 15.04 4.35
N VAL A 158 -2.63 14.20 4.94
CA VAL A 158 -3.03 12.91 4.35
C VAL A 158 -3.42 13.00 2.86
N PRO A 159 -4.18 14.00 2.38
CA PRO A 159 -4.49 14.13 0.95
C PRO A 159 -3.26 14.34 0.04
N GLU A 160 -2.21 14.98 0.55
CA GLU A 160 -0.97 15.22 -0.20
C GLU A 160 -0.17 13.91 -0.29
N LEU A 161 -0.08 13.14 0.79
CA LEU A 161 0.51 11.79 0.75
C LEU A 161 -0.25 10.87 -0.21
N MET A 162 -1.58 10.88 -0.15
CA MET A 162 -2.41 10.09 -1.06
C MET A 162 -2.20 10.47 -2.53
N GLN A 163 -2.03 11.76 -2.83
CA GLN A 163 -1.68 12.22 -4.16
C GLN A 163 -0.27 11.76 -4.56
N LEU A 164 0.69 11.81 -3.65
CA LEU A 164 2.05 11.32 -3.88
C LEU A 164 2.07 9.82 -4.20
N CYS A 165 1.29 8.99 -3.48
CA CYS A 165 1.16 7.57 -3.80
C CYS A 165 0.62 7.34 -5.22
N LEU A 166 -0.35 8.15 -5.67
CA LEU A 166 -0.88 8.07 -7.03
C LEU A 166 0.19 8.42 -8.07
N ASP A 167 0.90 9.52 -7.86
CA ASP A 167 1.91 10.02 -8.80
C ASP A 167 3.08 9.04 -8.92
N GLU A 168 3.55 8.48 -7.79
CA GLU A 168 4.63 7.50 -7.78
C GLU A 168 4.20 6.15 -8.36
N ASN A 169 2.97 5.71 -8.09
CA ASN A 169 2.41 4.53 -8.73
C ASN A 169 2.40 4.68 -10.26
N ASP A 170 1.90 5.80 -10.78
CA ASP A 170 1.84 6.06 -12.21
C ASP A 170 3.25 6.20 -12.82
N ARG A 171 4.18 6.87 -12.13
CA ARG A 171 5.60 7.01 -12.55
C ARG A 171 6.27 5.65 -12.66
N ARG A 172 6.16 4.81 -11.62
CA ARG A 172 6.82 3.49 -11.56
C ARG A 172 6.26 2.54 -12.62
N PHE A 173 4.96 2.58 -12.91
CA PHE A 173 4.35 1.75 -13.96
C PHE A 173 4.49 2.29 -15.39
N SER A 174 5.02 3.51 -15.57
CA SER A 174 5.11 4.17 -16.89
C SER A 174 6.10 3.50 -17.86
N GLY A 175 7.17 2.88 -17.33
CA GLY A 175 8.20 2.22 -18.13
C GLY A 175 7.80 0.83 -18.66
N TYR A 176 6.71 0.26 -18.17
CA TYR A 176 6.24 -1.06 -18.58
C TYR A 176 5.28 -1.01 -19.77
N ASP A 177 5.22 -2.09 -20.54
CA ASP A 177 4.34 -2.23 -21.69
C ASP A 177 2.89 -1.87 -21.34
N HIS A 178 2.30 -0.96 -22.11
CA HIS A 178 0.93 -0.46 -21.90
C HIS A 178 -0.13 -1.56 -22.04
N ARG A 179 0.17 -2.67 -22.73
CA ARG A 179 -0.73 -3.82 -22.89
C ARG A 179 -0.89 -4.64 -21.61
N LEU A 180 0.06 -4.54 -20.67
CA LEU A 180 -0.03 -5.22 -19.39
C LEU A 180 -1.08 -4.54 -18.51
N LEU A 181 -1.93 -5.36 -17.90
CA LEU A 181 -2.92 -4.89 -16.93
C LEU A 181 -2.20 -4.43 -15.65
N ARG A 182 -2.69 -3.32 -15.09
CA ARG A 182 -2.21 -2.71 -13.86
C ARG A 182 -3.30 -2.82 -12.77
N PRO A 183 -2.94 -2.91 -11.49
CA PRO A 183 -3.93 -2.86 -10.42
C PRO A 183 -4.66 -1.52 -10.41
N THR A 184 -5.98 -1.56 -10.34
CA THR A 184 -6.81 -0.35 -10.35
C THR A 184 -7.59 -0.14 -9.06
N THR A 185 -7.75 -1.18 -8.23
CA THR A 185 -8.57 -1.11 -7.01
C THR A 185 -8.07 -0.02 -6.06
N THR A 186 -6.83 -0.13 -5.56
CA THR A 186 -6.26 0.84 -4.61
C THR A 186 -6.16 2.25 -5.21
N PRO A 187 -5.62 2.46 -6.43
CA PRO A 187 -5.60 3.80 -7.04
C PRO A 187 -7.00 4.41 -7.20
N ASN A 188 -8.01 3.63 -7.58
CA ASN A 188 -9.37 4.14 -7.75
C ASN A 188 -10.03 4.49 -6.41
N LEU A 189 -9.80 3.70 -5.36
CA LEU A 189 -10.26 4.02 -4.01
C LEU A 189 -9.66 5.35 -3.52
N VAL A 190 -8.36 5.54 -3.72
CA VAL A 190 -7.67 6.80 -3.34
C VAL A 190 -8.16 7.98 -4.17
N LYS A 191 -8.29 7.84 -5.50
CA LYS A 191 -8.87 8.88 -6.37
C LYS A 191 -10.28 9.28 -5.91
N THR A 192 -11.10 8.31 -5.56
CA THR A 192 -12.47 8.53 -5.06
C THR A 192 -12.47 9.23 -3.70
N GLY A 193 -11.59 8.79 -2.78
CA GLY A 193 -11.41 9.44 -1.47
C GLY A 193 -10.96 10.88 -1.57
N LEU A 194 -9.96 11.17 -2.43
CA LEU A 194 -9.50 12.53 -2.71
C LEU A 194 -10.59 13.41 -3.33
N PHE A 195 -11.39 12.85 -4.25
CA PHE A 195 -12.52 13.56 -4.84
C PHE A 195 -13.56 13.92 -3.78
N ALA A 196 -13.95 12.97 -2.92
CA ALA A 196 -14.88 13.19 -1.83
C ALA A 196 -14.34 14.24 -0.82
N TYR A 197 -13.05 14.16 -0.47
CA TYR A 197 -12.39 15.13 0.41
C TYR A 197 -12.46 16.56 -0.17
N ARG A 198 -12.12 16.74 -1.46
CA ARG A 198 -12.19 18.05 -2.13
C ARG A 198 -13.61 18.61 -2.17
N LEU A 199 -14.62 17.76 -2.36
CA LEU A 199 -16.02 18.18 -2.30
C LEU A 199 -16.41 18.63 -0.88
N TRP A 200 -16.00 17.89 0.14
CA TRP A 200 -16.26 18.22 1.54
C TRP A 200 -15.54 19.50 1.98
N GLU A 201 -14.30 19.72 1.55
CA GLU A 201 -13.55 20.94 1.82
C GLU A 201 -14.23 22.17 1.19
N LYS A 202 -14.68 22.06 -0.07
CA LYS A 202 -15.44 23.15 -0.73
C LYS A 202 -16.76 23.44 -0.02
N ALA A 203 -17.50 22.40 0.38
CA ALA A 203 -18.76 22.56 1.09
C ALA A 203 -18.56 23.18 2.49
N SER A 204 -17.58 22.69 3.26
CA SER A 204 -17.28 23.22 4.59
C SER A 204 -16.71 24.64 4.55
N GLY A 205 -15.89 24.97 3.54
CA GLY A 205 -15.43 26.33 3.26
C GLY A 205 -16.58 27.29 2.96
N ALA A 206 -17.53 26.88 2.11
CA ALA A 206 -18.72 27.67 1.81
C ALA A 206 -19.62 27.91 3.05
N VAL A 207 -19.77 26.89 3.91
CA VAL A 207 -20.51 27.01 5.18
C VAL A 207 -19.80 27.95 6.15
N ARG A 208 -18.47 27.83 6.31
CA ARG A 208 -17.67 28.74 7.14
C ARG A 208 -17.73 30.18 6.65
N ALA A 209 -17.66 30.41 5.34
CA ALA A 209 -17.78 31.73 4.74
C ALA A 209 -19.16 32.37 5.01
N ARG A 210 -20.24 31.58 4.91
CA ARG A 210 -21.61 32.04 5.25
C ARG A 210 -21.75 32.37 6.73
N LEU A 211 -21.27 31.51 7.62
CA LEU A 211 -21.32 31.74 9.08
C LEU A 211 -20.45 32.92 9.52
N GLY A 212 -19.34 33.16 8.85
CA GLY A 212 -18.49 34.34 9.06
C GLY A 212 -19.18 35.64 8.65
N GLN A 213 -19.90 35.66 7.53
CA GLN A 213 -20.69 36.81 7.09
C GLN A 213 -21.87 37.12 8.02
N THR A 214 -22.57 36.10 8.55
CA THR A 214 -23.68 36.32 9.49
C THR A 214 -23.21 36.96 10.81
N LYS A 215 -21.98 36.67 11.26
CA LYS A 215 -21.41 37.30 12.46
C LYS A 215 -20.99 38.77 12.26
N GLN A 216 -20.66 39.19 11.03
CA GLN A 216 -20.32 40.59 10.72
C GLN A 216 -21.54 41.52 10.58
N HIS A 217 -22.75 40.95 10.44
CA HIS A 217 -24.00 41.71 10.29
C HIS A 217 -24.94 41.61 11.50
N ALA A 218 -24.48 41.11 12.65
CA ALA A 218 -25.25 41.19 13.88
C ALA A 218 -25.23 42.64 14.40
N PRO A 219 -26.38 43.31 14.58
CA PRO A 219 -26.43 44.64 15.18
C PRO A 219 -25.98 44.58 16.65
N ALA A 220 -25.25 45.61 17.08
CA ALA A 220 -24.77 45.81 18.45
C ALA A 220 -25.91 46.11 19.44
#